data_AF-A0A1G2YW74-F1
#
_entry.id   AF-A0A1G2YW74-F1
#
_cell.length_a   1.000
_cell.length_b   1.000
_cell.length_c   1.000
_cell.angle_alpha   90.00
_cell.angle_beta   90.00
_cell.angle_gamma   90.00
#
_symmetry.space_group_name_H-M   'P 1'
#
loop_
_entity.id
_entity.type
_entity.pdbx_description
1 polymer ?
#
loop_
_entity_poly.entity_id
_entity_poly.type
_entity_poly.pdbx_seq_one_letter_code
_entity_poly.pdbx_strand_id
1 'polypeptide(L)'
;MFLPIPSPIRKLLKILRGGVSPVIIFISIMLGFTFGLIPGFSGLHAVLIALVFLLNVHLGMFLLSAALGKALCFAAAPVLYHIGMAAQGYLSGLLKFLATIPIIGITDFNRYAVVGGLIAGPVIGVVVGLFMAWSVISFRRTLLKVEEGSDKFKKWYSNRWIYILDRILVGKRTKDAKSLFTAKTKIIRKAGVVFAVILLVIFGGAFHYLKDTRIKEYAAVKLTQLNGAEVNLETLKLSILNGEASISGIQVTDANNPENNQIAVENISADASVYDLTLGKVVLDKVRLSDVQFGQKRQTPGKVIETKAEEPQVFDPCEYKVAVEDISKLDKYFENAKAVKEWLKKARQWLPDPNDKEGGAPAEKAPIKYLDYLIARADVPTSARFLAKNVLLEKVGIKSPVFGSSNISMENLNDAPSATALPINLKVKSNDTPLEMNITFDYSSGKKVPKVTGNFTKLDLSKLQSNLSSGAGLSFTSGLASGQFNGLITSESIDLTVDLEIQNMQASSQGDGILGLGGQTTSEAFKILKDLKTTIKIVGPTTEPRLVFDTHGLQDSIKQALVKAGKDRLAEEIDKQVEKQLGDKVPGELKDVIKEPKDLIKGIGGLLGGKKEENK
;
A
#
# COMPACT_ATOMS: atom_id res chain seq x y z
N MET A 1 42.32 8.78 54.62
CA MET A 1 41.50 7.89 53.76
C MET A 1 41.02 8.74 52.58
N PHE A 2 41.74 8.72 51.44
CA PHE A 2 41.34 9.50 50.27
C PHE A 2 40.36 8.66 49.45
N LEU A 3 39.08 9.06 49.41
CA LEU A 3 38.11 8.42 48.51
C LEU A 3 38.62 8.55 47.07
N PRO A 4 38.70 7.44 46.31
CA PRO A 4 39.11 7.51 44.91
C PRO A 4 38.09 8.33 44.13
N ILE A 5 38.55 9.41 43.48
CA ILE A 5 37.72 10.20 42.57
C ILE A 5 37.08 9.24 41.54
N PRO A 6 35.76 9.33 41.33
CA PRO A 6 35.08 8.55 40.29
C PRO A 6 35.79 8.65 38.94
N SER A 7 35.97 7.51 38.28
CA SER A 7 36.53 7.39 36.92
C SER A 7 36.10 8.49 35.93
N PRO A 8 34.81 8.90 35.86
CA PRO A 8 34.38 9.99 34.96
C PRO A 8 34.99 11.36 35.30
N ILE A 9 35.09 11.71 36.58
CA ILE A 9 35.66 13.01 37.01
C ILE A 9 37.17 13.05 36.70
N ARG A 10 37.88 11.94 36.93
CA ARG A 10 39.29 11.80 36.56
C ARG A 10 39.53 11.96 35.06
N LYS A 11 38.62 11.46 34.20
CA LYS A 11 38.69 11.65 32.75
C LYS A 11 38.47 13.12 32.36
N LEU A 12 37.52 13.82 32.98
CA LEU A 12 37.28 15.27 32.74
C LEU A 12 38.50 16.12 33.13
N LEU A 13 39.13 15.85 34.26
CA LEU A 13 40.33 16.57 34.71
C LEU A 13 41.52 16.43 33.74
N LYS A 14 41.67 15.26 33.10
CA LYS A 14 42.68 15.05 32.04
C LYS A 14 42.43 15.92 30.81
N ILE A 15 41.16 16.19 30.46
CA ILE A 15 40.78 17.03 29.32
C ILE A 15 41.18 18.49 29.58
N LEU A 16 40.91 19.00 30.78
CA LEU A 16 41.26 20.37 31.17
C LEU A 16 42.78 20.62 31.08
N ARG A 17 43.60 19.62 31.41
CA ARG A 17 45.07 19.70 31.43
C ARG A 17 45.78 19.27 30.14
N GLY A 18 45.09 19.28 29.00
CA GLY A 18 45.74 19.13 27.68
C GLY A 18 45.68 17.77 27.02
N GLY A 19 44.95 16.79 27.56
CA GLY A 19 44.81 15.47 26.93
C GLY A 19 44.06 15.50 25.58
N VAL A 20 43.33 16.58 25.26
CA VAL A 20 42.50 16.72 24.06
C VAL A 20 42.59 18.16 23.52
N SER A 21 42.64 18.34 22.20
CA SER A 21 42.62 19.68 21.57
C SER A 21 41.27 20.39 21.76
N PRO A 22 41.23 21.72 21.98
CA PRO A 22 39.98 22.49 22.07
C PRO A 22 39.07 22.32 20.84
N VAL A 23 39.65 22.17 19.64
CA VAL A 23 38.90 21.92 18.40
C VAL A 23 38.18 20.58 18.46
N ILE A 24 38.84 19.54 18.99
CA ILE A 24 38.22 18.22 19.17
C ILE A 24 37.10 18.29 20.21
N ILE A 25 37.28 19.06 21.30
CA ILE A 25 36.24 19.27 22.31
C ILE A 25 35.01 19.92 21.66
N PHE A 26 35.22 20.97 20.87
CA PHE A 26 34.18 21.65 20.12
C PHE A 26 33.42 20.69 19.19
N ILE A 27 34.11 19.98 18.29
CA ILE A 27 33.48 19.03 17.36
C ILE A 27 32.72 17.93 18.11
N SER A 28 33.28 17.42 19.21
CA SER A 28 32.65 16.36 20.01
C SER A 28 31.33 16.83 20.65
N ILE A 29 31.32 18.04 21.17
CA ILE A 29 30.13 18.64 21.79
C ILE A 29 29.09 18.99 20.73
N MET A 30 29.52 19.58 19.61
CA MET A 30 28.65 19.94 18.51
C MET A 30 27.91 18.71 17.97
N LEU A 31 28.65 17.64 17.63
CA LEU A 31 28.05 16.40 17.15
C LEU A 31 27.16 15.72 18.19
N GLY A 32 27.54 15.78 19.47
CA GLY A 32 26.76 15.18 20.54
C GLY A 32 25.42 15.90 20.74
N PHE A 33 25.40 17.23 20.79
CA PHE A 33 24.13 17.98 20.86
C PHE A 33 23.27 17.76 19.61
N THR A 34 23.86 17.77 18.41
CA THR A 34 23.11 17.43 17.18
C THR A 34 22.51 16.03 17.25
N PHE A 35 23.25 15.04 17.74
CA PHE A 35 22.74 13.67 17.92
C PHE A 35 21.65 13.58 18.98
N GLY A 36 21.80 14.30 20.11
CA GLY A 36 20.87 14.25 21.22
C GLY A 36 19.54 14.96 20.94
N LEU A 37 19.57 16.09 20.24
CA LEU A 37 18.37 16.92 20.02
C LEU A 37 17.40 16.33 19.00
N ILE A 38 17.85 15.45 18.11
CA ILE A 38 16.95 14.81 17.14
C ILE A 38 16.11 13.76 17.89
N PRO A 39 14.76 13.84 17.85
CA PRO A 39 13.89 12.88 18.49
C PRO A 39 13.95 11.51 17.78
N GLY A 40 13.76 10.44 18.54
CA GLY A 40 13.85 9.06 18.03
C GLY A 40 15.24 8.65 17.56
N PHE A 41 15.28 7.66 16.66
CA PHE A 41 16.46 7.27 15.88
C PHE A 41 16.11 7.40 14.40
N SER A 42 17.03 7.90 13.58
CA SER A 42 16.79 8.22 12.17
C SER A 42 18.05 8.03 11.34
N GLY A 43 17.91 8.16 10.01
CA GLY A 43 19.04 8.15 9.08
C GLY A 43 20.16 9.12 9.46
N LEU A 44 19.80 10.31 9.95
CA LEU A 44 20.76 11.31 10.44
C LEU A 44 21.63 10.79 11.59
N HIS A 45 21.07 9.99 12.51
CA HIS A 45 21.84 9.42 13.60
C HIS A 45 22.89 8.42 13.10
N ALA A 46 22.55 7.61 12.08
CA ALA A 46 23.49 6.69 11.46
C ALA A 46 24.66 7.46 10.81
N VAL A 47 24.37 8.55 10.10
CA VAL A 47 25.40 9.43 9.51
C VAL A 47 26.26 10.10 10.59
N LEU A 48 25.66 10.61 11.66
CA LEU A 48 26.40 11.21 12.78
C LEU A 48 27.33 10.21 13.47
N ILE A 49 26.88 8.96 13.66
CA ILE A 49 27.72 7.88 14.21
C ILE A 49 28.89 7.60 13.26
N ALA A 50 28.65 7.51 11.95
CA ALA A 50 29.71 7.33 10.96
C ALA A 50 30.73 8.49 11.02
N LEU A 51 30.26 9.73 11.15
CA LEU A 51 31.13 10.90 11.34
C LEU A 51 31.95 10.80 12.63
N VAL A 52 31.36 10.34 13.74
CA VAL A 52 32.08 10.15 15.01
C VAL A 52 33.20 9.12 14.89
N PHE A 53 33.02 8.08 14.06
CA PHE A 53 34.08 7.11 13.80
C PHE A 53 35.17 7.65 12.87
N LEU A 54 34.81 8.42 11.84
CA LEU A 54 35.77 8.99 10.87
C LEU A 54 36.58 10.16 11.46
N LEU A 55 35.92 10.99 12.27
CA LEU A 55 36.50 12.17 12.90
C LEU A 55 37.18 11.79 14.22
N ASN A 56 38.18 12.57 14.61
CA ASN A 56 38.90 12.44 15.86
C ASN A 56 38.06 13.04 17.00
N VAL A 57 36.95 12.38 17.33
CA VAL A 57 35.98 12.80 18.35
C VAL A 57 36.30 12.15 19.69
N HIS A 58 36.20 12.93 20.78
CA HIS A 58 36.30 12.41 22.13
C HIS A 58 34.96 11.79 22.55
N LEU A 59 34.87 10.45 22.51
CA LEU A 59 33.64 9.70 22.74
C LEU A 59 32.94 10.05 24.06
N GLY A 60 33.68 10.29 25.14
CA GLY A 60 33.08 10.67 26.43
C GLY A 60 32.39 12.05 26.40
N MET A 61 32.92 13.00 25.61
CA MET A 61 32.31 14.33 25.50
C MET A 61 31.11 14.28 24.55
N PHE A 62 31.23 13.52 23.47
CA PHE A 62 30.12 13.24 22.56
C PHE A 62 28.94 12.59 23.29
N LEU A 63 29.16 11.50 24.04
CA LEU A 63 28.09 10.81 24.76
C LEU A 63 27.45 11.68 25.86
N LEU A 64 28.25 12.45 26.59
CA LEU A 64 27.75 13.38 27.60
C LEU A 64 26.87 14.46 26.99
N SER A 65 27.34 15.10 25.91
CA SER A 65 26.55 16.12 25.20
C SER A 65 25.35 15.54 24.47
N ALA A 66 25.42 14.30 23.97
CA ALA A 66 24.28 13.57 23.43
C ALA A 66 23.21 13.28 24.48
N ALA A 67 23.60 12.85 25.68
CA ALA A 67 22.67 12.63 26.79
C ALA A 67 22.01 13.94 27.23
N LEU A 68 22.79 15.02 27.37
CA LEU A 68 22.27 16.36 27.68
C LEU A 68 21.35 16.87 26.57
N GLY A 69 21.75 16.69 25.32
CA GLY A 69 20.95 17.05 24.16
C GLY A 69 19.64 16.27 24.10
N LYS A 70 19.63 14.99 24.53
CA LYS A 70 18.42 14.17 24.60
C LYS A 70 17.50 14.61 25.73
N ALA A 71 18.04 14.95 26.89
CA ALA A 71 17.27 15.56 27.96
C ALA A 71 16.64 16.88 27.49
N LEU A 72 17.41 17.70 26.76
CA LEU A 72 16.92 18.94 26.18
C LEU A 72 15.87 18.71 25.08
N CYS A 73 16.00 17.66 24.27
CA CYS A 73 15.00 17.26 23.27
C CYS A 73 13.62 17.07 23.91
N PHE A 74 13.56 16.35 25.02
CA PHE A 74 12.31 16.16 25.76
C PHE A 74 11.86 17.46 26.46
N ALA A 75 12.77 18.19 27.11
CA ALA A 75 12.44 19.43 27.82
C ALA A 75 12.05 20.62 26.91
N ALA A 76 12.42 20.58 25.63
CA ALA A 76 12.18 21.65 24.66
C ALA A 76 11.28 21.19 23.49
N ALA A 77 10.45 20.16 23.69
CA ALA A 77 9.61 19.58 22.64
C ALA A 77 8.73 20.63 21.90
N PRO A 78 8.03 21.56 22.59
CA PRO A 78 7.25 22.61 21.91
C PRO A 78 8.14 23.56 21.09
N VAL A 79 9.32 23.90 21.61
CA VAL A 79 10.26 24.80 20.92
C VAL A 79 10.77 24.13 19.64
N LEU A 80 11.17 22.86 19.71
CA LEU A 80 11.59 22.10 18.52
C LEU A 80 10.46 21.98 17.49
N TYR A 81 9.23 21.77 17.93
CA TYR A 81 8.06 21.75 17.05
C TYR A 81 7.88 23.08 16.31
N HIS A 82 7.88 24.23 17.01
CA HIS A 82 7.69 25.53 16.36
C HIS A 82 8.86 25.92 15.45
N ILE A 83 10.10 25.61 15.84
CA ILE A 83 11.27 25.79 14.96
C ILE A 83 11.10 24.93 13.70
N GLY A 84 10.68 23.67 13.85
CA GLY A 84 10.44 22.76 12.73
C GLY A 84 9.34 23.24 11.80
N MET A 85 8.24 23.75 12.35
CA MET A 85 7.13 24.31 11.59
C MET A 85 7.56 25.52 10.77
N ALA A 86 8.26 26.47 11.38
CA ALA A 86 8.80 27.62 10.66
C ALA A 86 9.81 27.18 9.59
N ALA A 87 10.69 26.24 9.92
CA ALA A 87 11.72 25.75 9.01
C ALA A 87 11.14 25.04 7.77
N GLN A 88 10.07 24.26 7.91
CA GLN A 88 9.48 23.60 6.75
C GLN A 88 8.91 24.59 5.72
N GLY A 89 8.45 25.77 6.14
CA GLY A 89 8.02 26.83 5.22
C GLY A 89 9.17 27.40 4.40
N TYR A 90 10.32 27.69 5.03
CA TYR A 90 11.46 28.38 4.38
C TYR A 90 12.51 27.43 3.77
N LEU A 91 12.69 26.24 4.33
CA LEU A 91 13.74 25.27 3.97
C LEU A 91 13.19 24.03 3.25
N SER A 92 11.95 24.08 2.75
CA SER A 92 11.29 22.95 2.06
C SER A 92 12.16 22.33 0.96
N GLY A 93 12.87 23.14 0.16
CA GLY A 93 13.79 22.66 -0.87
C GLY A 93 14.97 21.85 -0.31
N LEU A 94 15.60 22.32 0.77
CA LEU A 94 16.69 21.61 1.44
C LEU A 94 16.19 20.29 2.05
N LEU A 95 15.02 20.30 2.67
CA LEU A 95 14.43 19.09 3.27
C LEU A 95 14.09 18.05 2.20
N LYS A 96 13.53 18.47 1.06
CA LYS A 96 13.31 17.60 -0.10
C LYS A 96 14.63 17.01 -0.62
N PHE A 97 15.68 17.81 -0.73
CA PHE A 97 17.00 17.34 -1.13
C PHE A 97 17.54 16.29 -0.15
N LEU A 98 17.53 16.58 1.17
CA LEU A 98 17.98 15.63 2.19
C LEU A 98 17.16 14.33 2.17
N ALA A 99 15.86 14.41 1.88
CA ALA A 99 14.98 13.26 1.75
C ALA A 99 15.29 12.36 0.54
N THR A 100 16.06 12.85 -0.44
CA THR A 100 16.53 12.06 -1.60
C THR A 100 17.89 11.41 -1.40
N ILE A 101 18.63 11.75 -0.34
CA ILE A 101 19.96 11.18 -0.11
C ILE A 101 19.81 9.81 0.56
N PRO A 102 20.45 8.74 0.04
CA PRO A 102 20.45 7.42 0.69
C PRO A 102 20.83 7.49 2.16
N ILE A 103 20.17 6.66 2.99
CA ILE A 103 20.31 6.60 4.46
C ILE A 103 19.69 7.83 5.13
N ILE A 104 20.01 9.05 4.70
CA ILE A 104 19.43 10.29 5.25
C ILE A 104 17.92 10.33 5.01
N GLY A 105 17.46 9.90 3.84
CA GLY A 105 16.05 9.88 3.44
C GLY A 105 15.15 8.99 4.30
N ILE A 106 15.71 8.01 5.02
CA ILE A 106 14.98 7.22 6.05
C ILE A 106 14.43 8.13 7.16
N THR A 107 15.05 9.31 7.35
CA THR A 107 14.60 10.30 8.32
C THR A 107 13.23 10.86 7.94
N ASP A 108 12.27 10.75 8.87
CA ASP A 108 10.93 11.31 8.71
C ASP A 108 10.96 12.85 8.84
N PHE A 109 11.34 13.54 7.77
CA PHE A 109 11.39 15.00 7.70
C PHE A 109 10.01 15.67 7.78
N ASN A 110 8.92 14.89 7.68
CA ASN A 110 7.57 15.40 7.91
C ASN A 110 7.33 15.69 9.39
N ARG A 111 8.09 15.08 10.31
CA ARG A 111 8.01 15.41 11.74
C ARG A 111 8.64 16.75 12.04
N TYR A 112 7.85 17.69 12.56
CA TYR A 112 8.32 19.04 12.87
C TYR A 112 9.48 19.02 13.87
N ALA A 113 9.38 18.27 14.96
CA ALA A 113 10.45 18.20 15.96
C ALA A 113 11.76 17.60 15.43
N VAL A 114 11.72 16.73 14.41
CA VAL A 114 12.93 16.20 13.74
C VAL A 114 13.64 17.30 12.98
N VAL A 115 12.90 18.09 12.20
CA VAL A 115 13.43 19.26 11.48
C VAL A 115 13.95 20.31 12.47
N GLY A 116 13.19 20.57 13.54
CA GLY A 116 13.61 21.46 14.62
C GLY A 116 14.91 21.02 15.28
N GLY A 117 15.04 19.73 15.59
CA GLY A 117 16.27 19.15 16.15
C GLY A 117 17.47 19.20 15.19
N LEU A 118 17.25 18.98 13.89
CA LEU A 118 18.28 19.09 12.85
C LEU A 118 18.86 20.51 12.77
N ILE A 119 18.06 21.55 13.02
CA ILE A 119 18.49 22.96 12.96
C ILE A 119 19.02 23.42 14.32
N ALA A 120 18.27 23.20 15.39
CA ALA A 120 18.62 23.64 16.74
C ALA A 120 19.85 22.90 17.28
N GLY A 121 20.01 21.61 16.94
CA GLY A 121 21.11 20.76 17.39
C GLY A 121 22.49 21.34 17.07
N PRO A 122 22.83 21.60 15.80
CA PRO A 122 24.09 22.24 15.44
C PRO A 122 24.26 23.64 16.05
N VAL A 123 23.20 24.46 16.10
CA VAL A 123 23.27 25.81 16.67
C VAL A 123 23.65 25.77 18.15
N ILE A 124 22.91 24.99 18.95
CA ILE A 124 23.19 24.81 20.39
C ILE A 124 24.55 24.15 20.58
N GLY A 125 24.86 23.14 19.79
CA GLY A 125 26.14 22.45 19.81
C GLY A 125 27.33 23.38 19.53
N VAL A 126 27.20 24.31 18.58
CA VAL A 126 28.22 25.32 18.29
C VAL A 126 28.39 26.27 19.47
N VAL A 127 27.30 26.81 20.02
CA VAL A 127 27.35 27.76 21.15
C VAL A 127 28.00 27.11 22.37
N VAL A 128 27.52 25.94 22.79
CA VAL A 128 28.05 25.21 23.96
C VAL A 128 29.46 24.71 23.69
N GLY A 129 29.75 24.25 22.48
CA GLY A 129 31.08 23.79 22.07
C GLY A 129 32.11 24.91 22.11
N LEU A 130 31.77 26.11 21.59
CA LEU A 130 32.66 27.27 21.61
C LEU A 130 32.89 27.76 23.04
N PHE A 131 31.83 27.83 23.85
CA PHE A 131 31.95 28.19 25.26
C PHE A 131 32.87 27.22 26.03
N MET A 132 32.72 25.91 25.81
CA MET A 132 33.57 24.91 26.44
C MET A 132 35.01 24.96 25.93
N ALA A 133 35.22 25.12 24.62
CA ALA A 133 36.56 25.26 24.05
C ALA A 133 37.26 26.52 24.60
N TRP A 134 36.53 27.66 24.66
CA TRP A 134 37.01 28.90 25.25
C TRP A 134 37.35 28.73 26.73
N SER A 135 36.47 28.09 27.52
CA SER A 135 36.69 27.84 28.94
C SER A 135 37.95 27.00 29.18
N VAL A 136 38.16 25.96 28.37
CA VAL A 136 39.36 25.12 28.44
C VAL A 136 40.62 25.90 28.05
N ILE A 137 40.56 26.71 27.00
CA ILE A 137 41.69 27.56 26.57
C ILE A 137 42.04 28.57 27.67
N SER A 138 41.04 29.23 28.25
CA SER A 138 41.20 30.19 29.33
C SER A 138 41.84 29.52 30.57
N PHE A 139 41.30 28.38 31.01
CA PHE A 139 41.88 27.60 32.10
C PHE A 139 43.34 27.22 31.84
N ARG A 140 43.66 26.72 30.65
CA ARG A 140 45.04 26.35 30.29
C ARG A 140 45.97 27.57 30.31
N ARG A 141 45.53 28.73 29.79
CA ARG A 141 46.31 29.97 29.82
C ARG A 141 46.55 30.47 31.24
N THR A 142 45.55 30.41 32.11
CA THR A 142 45.69 30.78 33.52
C THR A 142 46.66 29.83 34.23
N LEU A 143 46.58 28.53 33.95
CA LEU A 143 47.49 27.53 34.50
C LEU A 143 48.95 27.81 34.06
N LEU A 144 49.18 28.16 32.79
CA LEU A 144 50.50 28.60 32.31
C LEU A 144 51.01 29.83 33.03
N LYS A 145 50.17 30.88 33.16
CA LYS A 145 50.57 32.12 33.84
C LYS A 145 50.95 31.89 35.30
N VAL A 146 50.20 31.04 36.00
CA VAL A 146 50.47 30.69 37.40
C VAL A 146 51.73 29.82 37.53
N GLU A 147 51.97 28.91 36.58
CA GLU A 147 53.18 28.09 36.53
C GLU A 147 54.43 28.91 36.21
N GLU A 148 54.36 29.88 35.30
CA GLU A 148 55.49 30.72 34.90
C GLU A 148 55.78 31.84 35.92
N GLY A 149 54.74 32.46 36.48
CA GLY A 149 54.82 33.71 37.26
C GLY A 149 54.84 33.59 38.79
N SER A 150 54.71 32.39 39.39
CA SER A 150 54.70 32.25 40.86
C SER A 150 55.68 31.19 41.35
N ASP A 151 56.77 31.63 42.00
CA ASP A 151 57.76 30.74 42.59
C ASP A 151 57.21 29.95 43.78
N LYS A 152 56.22 30.51 44.50
CA LYS A 152 55.48 29.80 45.56
C LYS A 152 54.67 28.64 44.98
N PHE A 153 54.04 28.83 43.81
CA PHE A 153 53.31 27.77 43.14
C PHE A 153 54.27 26.70 42.59
N LYS A 154 55.41 27.07 42.00
CA LYS A 154 56.44 26.10 41.57
C LYS A 154 56.94 25.25 42.73
N LYS A 155 57.24 25.86 43.88
CA LYS A 155 57.72 25.17 45.09
C LYS A 155 56.65 24.26 45.71
N TRP A 156 55.39 24.70 45.72
CA TRP A 156 54.27 23.86 46.14
C TRP A 156 54.04 22.69 45.18
N TYR A 157 53.99 22.96 43.88
CA TYR A 157 53.70 21.96 42.84
C TYR A 157 54.82 20.92 42.63
N SER A 158 56.05 21.24 43.01
CA SER A 158 57.22 20.34 42.99
C SER A 158 57.30 19.39 44.19
N ASN A 159 56.50 19.61 45.25
CA ASN A 159 56.50 18.73 46.42
C ASN A 159 56.08 17.29 46.06
N ARG A 160 56.81 16.31 46.60
CA ARG A 160 56.56 14.86 46.40
C ARG A 160 55.12 14.46 46.73
N TRP A 161 54.52 15.01 47.79
CA TRP A 161 53.13 14.73 48.17
C TRP A 161 52.13 15.19 47.10
N ILE A 162 52.37 16.35 46.49
CA ILE A 162 51.51 16.90 45.44
C ILE A 162 51.71 16.14 44.13
N TYR A 163 52.92 15.65 43.86
CA TYR A 163 53.15 14.70 42.76
C TYR A 163 52.39 13.38 42.94
N ILE A 164 52.38 12.80 44.15
CA ILE A 164 51.64 11.57 44.46
C ILE A 164 50.13 11.80 44.33
N LEU A 165 49.61 12.89 44.90
CA LEU A 165 48.21 13.28 44.78
C LEU A 165 47.81 13.47 43.32
N ASP A 166 48.61 14.18 42.55
CA ASP A 166 48.33 14.45 41.14
C ASP A 166 48.32 13.17 40.28
N ARG A 167 49.22 12.23 40.59
CA ARG A 167 49.29 10.91 39.95
C ARG A 167 48.10 10.03 40.28
N ILE A 168 47.63 10.06 41.54
CA ILE A 168 46.45 9.32 42.00
C ILE A 168 45.17 9.92 41.42
N LEU A 169 45.02 11.25 41.47
CA LEU A 169 43.79 11.94 41.09
C LEU A 169 43.64 12.09 39.57
N VAL A 170 44.72 12.38 38.83
CA VAL A 170 44.64 12.78 37.41
C VAL A 170 45.54 11.94 36.50
N GLY A 171 46.74 11.54 36.91
CA GLY A 171 47.63 10.64 36.14
C GLY A 171 49.03 11.21 35.89
N LYS A 172 49.78 10.66 34.91
CA LYS A 172 51.13 11.15 34.57
C LYS A 172 51.07 12.59 34.04
N ARG A 173 51.92 13.48 34.59
CA ARG A 173 52.07 14.88 34.15
C ARG A 173 52.61 14.97 32.73
N THR A 174 52.08 15.89 31.92
CA THR A 174 52.67 16.32 30.65
C THR A 174 53.87 17.22 30.95
N LYS A 175 55.04 16.91 30.38
CA LYS A 175 56.33 17.52 30.76
C LYS A 175 56.52 18.97 30.31
N ASP A 176 55.75 19.45 29.33
CA ASP A 176 55.88 20.82 28.81
C ASP A 176 54.54 21.53 28.74
N ALA A 177 54.43 22.64 29.46
CA ALA A 177 53.24 23.49 29.48
C ALA A 177 52.96 24.11 28.10
N LYS A 178 54.01 24.39 27.30
CA LYS A 178 53.89 24.83 25.89
C LYS A 178 53.34 23.75 24.95
N SER A 179 53.56 22.46 25.25
CA SER A 179 53.04 21.35 24.43
C SER A 179 51.51 21.24 24.47
N LEU A 180 50.86 21.88 25.46
CA LEU A 180 49.40 21.96 25.61
C LEU A 180 48.71 22.77 24.50
N PHE A 181 49.47 23.57 23.75
CA PHE A 181 48.98 24.49 22.72
C PHE A 181 49.49 24.20 21.30
N THR A 182 50.59 23.45 21.14
CA THR A 182 51.26 23.23 19.84
C THR A 182 50.92 21.90 19.16
N ALA A 183 50.12 21.04 19.77
CA ALA A 183 49.70 19.79 19.14
C ALA A 183 48.76 20.07 17.95
N LYS A 184 49.31 20.05 16.73
CA LYS A 184 48.53 20.13 15.49
C LYS A 184 47.69 18.86 15.35
N THR A 185 46.45 18.90 15.86
CA THR A 185 45.58 17.73 15.86
C THR A 185 44.93 17.52 14.50
N LYS A 186 45.15 16.34 13.92
CA LYS A 186 44.43 15.91 12.71
C LYS A 186 42.96 15.66 13.07
N ILE A 187 42.05 16.27 12.32
CA ILE A 187 40.60 16.14 12.50
C ILE A 187 40.13 14.74 12.05
N ILE A 188 40.74 14.15 11.03
CA ILE A 188 40.40 12.80 10.55
C ILE A 188 41.26 11.76 11.28
N ARG A 189 40.62 10.70 11.80
CA ARG A 189 41.29 9.62 12.53
C ARG A 189 41.62 8.48 11.57
N LYS A 190 42.91 8.23 11.28
CA LYS A 190 43.35 7.09 10.44
C LYS A 190 42.82 5.75 10.95
N ALA A 191 42.87 5.54 12.27
CA ALA A 191 42.30 4.34 12.91
C ALA A 191 40.77 4.26 12.77
N GLY A 192 40.09 5.40 12.63
CA GLY A 192 38.66 5.47 12.39
C GLY A 192 38.27 4.97 11.00
N VAL A 193 39.06 5.33 9.98
CA VAL A 193 38.90 4.81 8.62
C VAL A 193 39.13 3.30 8.57
N VAL A 194 40.19 2.81 9.21
CA VAL A 194 40.45 1.36 9.32
C VAL A 194 39.30 0.64 10.04
N PHE A 195 38.79 1.23 11.12
CA PHE A 195 37.65 0.67 11.85
C PHE A 195 36.36 0.67 11.02
N ALA A 196 36.10 1.70 10.20
CA ALA A 196 34.97 1.72 9.28
C ALA A 196 35.06 0.61 8.22
N VAL A 197 36.27 0.36 7.69
CA VAL A 197 36.51 -0.77 6.76
C VAL A 197 36.29 -2.11 7.47
N ILE A 198 36.80 -2.27 8.70
CA ILE A 198 36.57 -3.48 9.50
C ILE A 198 35.08 -3.68 9.78
N LEU A 199 34.35 -2.62 10.13
CA LEU A 199 32.90 -2.68 10.34
C LEU A 199 32.18 -3.11 9.06
N LEU A 200 32.53 -2.59 7.89
CA LEU A 200 31.96 -3.03 6.62
C LEU A 200 32.22 -4.52 6.36
N VAL A 201 33.44 -5.01 6.66
CA VAL A 201 33.78 -6.44 6.53
C VAL A 201 32.99 -7.29 7.53
N ILE A 202 32.89 -6.86 8.80
CA ILE A 202 32.10 -7.56 9.82
C ILE A 202 30.62 -7.56 9.45
N PHE A 203 30.06 -6.45 8.97
CA PHE A 203 28.67 -6.37 8.55
C PHE A 203 28.41 -7.26 7.34
N GLY A 204 29.32 -7.27 6.37
CA GLY A 204 29.28 -8.18 5.22
C GLY A 204 29.37 -9.65 5.64
N GLY A 205 30.24 -9.99 6.60
CA GLY A 205 30.39 -11.34 7.13
C GLY A 205 29.21 -11.80 8.00
N ALA A 206 28.69 -10.93 8.87
CA ALA A 206 27.49 -11.19 9.65
C ALA A 206 26.27 -11.38 8.74
N PHE A 207 26.15 -10.55 7.69
CA PHE A 207 25.12 -10.72 6.66
C PHE A 207 25.24 -12.06 5.93
N HIS A 208 26.47 -12.47 5.57
CA HIS A 208 26.71 -13.79 4.99
C HIS A 208 26.32 -14.93 5.95
N TYR A 209 26.55 -14.77 7.25
CA TYR A 209 26.23 -15.77 8.28
C TYR A 209 24.72 -15.82 8.61
N LEU A 210 24.02 -14.69 8.57
CA LEU A 210 22.58 -14.57 8.83
C LEU A 210 21.71 -15.11 7.69
N LYS A 211 22.31 -15.58 6.59
CA LYS A 211 21.57 -16.06 5.41
C LYS A 211 20.52 -17.12 5.74
N ASP A 212 19.36 -16.90 5.16
CA ASP A 212 18.25 -17.79 4.82
C ASP A 212 17.59 -18.58 5.97
N THR A 213 18.33 -19.34 6.80
CA THR A 213 17.72 -20.24 7.81
C THR A 213 17.19 -19.50 9.04
N ARG A 214 17.98 -18.59 9.63
CA ARG A 214 17.56 -17.86 10.83
C ARG A 214 16.46 -16.84 10.55
N ILE A 215 16.54 -16.21 9.37
CA ILE A 215 15.53 -15.25 8.94
C ILE A 215 14.22 -15.97 8.62
N LYS A 216 14.28 -17.18 8.01
CA LYS A 216 13.11 -18.03 7.80
C LYS A 216 12.42 -18.37 9.13
N GLU A 217 13.17 -18.85 10.12
CA GLU A 217 12.63 -19.19 11.45
C GLU A 217 11.94 -17.97 12.08
N TYR A 218 12.61 -16.83 12.06
CA TYR A 218 12.07 -15.58 12.59
C TYR A 218 10.79 -15.14 11.85
N ALA A 219 10.81 -15.19 10.52
CA ALA A 219 9.66 -14.84 9.68
C ALA A 219 8.48 -15.78 9.94
N ALA A 220 8.70 -17.10 10.00
CA ALA A 220 7.66 -18.07 10.29
C ALA A 220 7.02 -17.84 11.67
N VAL A 221 7.82 -17.59 12.71
CA VAL A 221 7.32 -17.28 14.06
C VAL A 221 6.50 -15.99 14.05
N LYS A 222 6.98 -14.94 13.37
CA LYS A 222 6.28 -13.66 13.30
C LYS A 222 4.99 -13.74 12.52
N LEU A 223 4.98 -14.41 11.37
CA LEU A 223 3.76 -14.63 10.59
C LEU A 223 2.76 -15.49 11.35
N THR A 224 3.22 -16.51 12.09
CA THR A 224 2.38 -17.33 12.96
C THR A 224 1.74 -16.50 14.08
N GLN A 225 2.50 -15.59 14.71
CA GLN A 225 1.97 -14.66 15.72
C GLN A 225 0.93 -13.70 15.15
N LEU A 226 1.16 -13.19 13.92
CA LEU A 226 0.24 -12.26 13.26
C LEU A 226 -1.04 -12.97 12.78
N ASN A 227 -0.93 -14.21 12.33
CA ASN A 227 -2.06 -14.99 11.85
C ASN A 227 -2.88 -15.61 13.01
N GLY A 228 -2.29 -15.79 14.20
CA GLY A 228 -2.91 -16.51 15.32
C GLY A 228 -2.92 -18.04 15.15
N ALA A 229 -2.47 -18.54 13.99
CA ALA A 229 -2.29 -19.96 13.72
C ALA A 229 -1.03 -20.18 12.88
N GLU A 230 -0.50 -21.41 12.90
CA GLU A 230 0.77 -21.80 12.30
C GLU A 230 0.91 -21.35 10.84
N VAL A 231 2.02 -20.67 10.55
CA VAL A 231 2.44 -20.32 9.19
C VAL A 231 3.75 -21.03 8.89
N ASN A 232 3.71 -21.86 7.86
CA ASN A 232 4.86 -22.64 7.42
C ASN A 232 5.46 -21.98 6.18
N LEU A 233 6.79 -21.95 6.12
CA LEU A 233 7.58 -21.49 4.99
C LEU A 233 8.55 -22.61 4.62
N GLU A 234 8.68 -22.96 3.35
CA GLU A 234 9.64 -23.98 2.91
C GLU A 234 11.04 -23.38 2.76
N THR A 235 11.17 -22.32 1.96
CA THR A 235 12.44 -21.59 1.81
C THR A 235 12.21 -20.09 1.83
N LEU A 236 13.22 -19.35 2.29
CA LEU A 236 13.29 -17.88 2.22
C LEU A 236 14.69 -17.53 1.77
N LYS A 237 14.82 -16.87 0.61
CA LYS A 237 16.08 -16.37 0.07
C LYS A 237 16.02 -14.86 -0.03
N LEU A 238 17.05 -14.18 0.47
CA LEU A 238 17.13 -12.73 0.45
C LEU A 238 18.44 -12.26 -0.18
N SER A 239 18.33 -11.42 -1.22
CA SER A 239 19.45 -10.70 -1.82
C SER A 239 19.29 -9.20 -1.56
N ILE A 240 19.73 -8.74 -0.38
CA ILE A 240 19.57 -7.33 0.03
C ILE A 240 20.27 -6.36 -0.93
N LEU A 241 21.43 -6.73 -1.49
CA LEU A 241 22.18 -5.88 -2.41
C LEU A 241 21.48 -5.70 -3.76
N ASN A 242 20.73 -6.71 -4.20
CA ASN A 242 19.93 -6.64 -5.43
C ASN A 242 18.49 -6.18 -5.14
N GLY A 243 18.08 -6.16 -3.87
CA GLY A 243 16.71 -5.88 -3.45
C GLY A 243 15.74 -7.04 -3.72
N GLU A 244 16.23 -8.26 -3.96
CA GLU A 244 15.39 -9.40 -4.31
C GLU A 244 15.03 -10.23 -3.07
N ALA A 245 13.78 -10.66 -2.98
CA ALA A 245 13.31 -11.60 -1.97
C ALA A 245 12.49 -12.70 -2.64
N SER A 246 12.76 -13.97 -2.29
CA SER A 246 11.93 -15.09 -2.72
C SER A 246 11.58 -16.01 -1.57
N ILE A 247 10.33 -16.47 -1.56
CA ILE A 247 9.75 -17.34 -0.55
C ILE A 247 9.07 -18.50 -1.27
N SER A 248 9.30 -19.72 -0.79
CA SER A 248 8.67 -20.93 -1.33
C SER A 248 7.80 -21.62 -0.28
N GLY A 249 6.74 -22.28 -0.73
CA GLY A 249 5.92 -23.18 0.07
C GLY A 249 5.27 -22.50 1.27
N ILE A 250 4.63 -21.35 1.06
CA ILE A 250 3.90 -20.64 2.12
C ILE A 250 2.59 -21.37 2.37
N GLN A 251 2.34 -21.76 3.61
CA GLN A 251 1.08 -22.36 4.04
C GLN A 251 0.59 -21.67 5.31
N VAL A 252 -0.51 -20.94 5.18
CA VAL A 252 -1.16 -20.20 6.27
C VAL A 252 -2.32 -21.05 6.79
N THR A 253 -2.24 -21.50 8.04
CA THR A 253 -3.30 -22.29 8.69
C THR A 253 -4.55 -21.44 8.92
N ASP A 254 -5.73 -22.02 8.69
CA ASP A 254 -6.99 -21.44 9.15
C ASP A 254 -7.16 -21.67 10.66
N ALA A 255 -7.21 -20.59 11.44
CA ALA A 255 -7.36 -20.67 12.90
C ALA A 255 -8.68 -21.34 13.35
N ASN A 256 -9.74 -21.25 12.53
CA ASN A 256 -11.03 -21.86 12.83
C ASN A 256 -11.11 -23.33 12.38
N ASN A 257 -10.34 -23.70 11.35
CA ASN A 257 -10.28 -25.08 10.86
C ASN A 257 -8.83 -25.50 10.56
N PRO A 258 -8.09 -25.96 11.58
CA PRO A 258 -6.64 -26.18 11.47
C PRO A 258 -6.23 -27.32 10.52
N GLU A 259 -7.17 -28.15 10.07
CA GLU A 259 -6.94 -29.17 9.05
C GLU A 259 -6.75 -28.56 7.65
N ASN A 260 -7.10 -27.29 7.46
CA ASN A 260 -7.04 -26.60 6.17
C ASN A 260 -6.11 -25.38 6.22
N ASN A 261 -5.50 -25.10 5.07
CA ASN A 261 -4.83 -23.84 4.79
C ASN A 261 -5.88 -22.81 4.40
N GLN A 262 -5.87 -21.65 5.08
CA GLN A 262 -6.62 -20.49 4.61
C GLN A 262 -6.08 -20.04 3.24
N ILE A 263 -4.76 -19.96 3.13
CA ILE A 263 -4.03 -19.56 1.93
C ILE A 263 -2.78 -20.45 1.79
N ALA A 264 -2.53 -20.95 0.59
CA ALA A 264 -1.29 -21.62 0.21
C ALA A 264 -0.72 -20.97 -1.05
N VAL A 265 0.58 -20.69 -1.05
CA VAL A 265 1.29 -20.09 -2.20
C VAL A 265 2.59 -20.84 -2.43
N GLU A 266 2.81 -21.32 -3.65
CA GLU A 266 3.99 -22.11 -3.97
C GLU A 266 5.26 -21.25 -4.02
N ASN A 267 5.22 -20.14 -4.76
CA ASN A 267 6.37 -19.23 -4.89
C ASN A 267 5.91 -17.79 -4.81
N ILE A 268 6.61 -16.99 -4.00
CA ILE A 268 6.53 -15.53 -3.98
C ILE A 268 7.91 -14.99 -4.34
N SER A 269 8.00 -14.11 -5.34
CA SER A 269 9.21 -13.36 -5.64
C SER A 269 8.90 -11.87 -5.69
N ALA A 270 9.74 -11.05 -5.06
CA ALA A 270 9.60 -9.60 -5.07
C ALA A 270 10.96 -8.93 -5.32
N ASP A 271 10.98 -7.99 -6.26
CA ASP A 271 12.12 -7.16 -6.61
C ASP A 271 11.86 -5.75 -6.06
N ALA A 272 12.65 -5.33 -5.09
CA ALA A 272 12.54 -4.03 -4.44
C ALA A 272 13.65 -3.08 -4.89
N SER A 273 13.32 -1.81 -5.09
CA SER A 273 14.30 -0.75 -5.34
C SER A 273 15.15 -0.50 -4.10
N VAL A 274 16.41 -0.94 -4.15
CA VAL A 274 17.38 -0.73 -3.06
C VAL A 274 17.53 0.77 -2.74
N TYR A 275 17.53 1.61 -3.77
CA TYR A 275 17.60 3.05 -3.60
C TYR A 275 16.41 3.57 -2.78
N ASP A 276 15.18 3.25 -3.17
CA ASP A 276 13.98 3.71 -2.46
C ASP A 276 13.89 3.16 -1.04
N LEU A 277 14.36 1.91 -0.81
CA LEU A 277 14.50 1.35 0.53
C LEU A 277 15.43 2.19 1.42
N THR A 278 16.53 2.71 0.86
CA THR A 278 17.42 3.64 1.58
C THR A 278 16.81 5.02 1.81
N LEU A 279 15.67 5.32 1.20
CA LEU A 279 14.85 6.50 1.46
C LEU A 279 13.66 6.19 2.39
N GLY A 280 13.57 4.97 2.93
CA GLY A 280 12.45 4.55 3.78
C GLY A 280 11.13 4.37 3.04
N LYS A 281 11.20 4.14 1.71
CA LYS A 281 10.08 3.81 0.84
C LYS A 281 10.20 2.36 0.36
N VAL A 282 9.09 1.65 0.31
CA VAL A 282 9.01 0.28 -0.20
C VAL A 282 8.47 0.36 -1.62
N VAL A 283 9.38 0.41 -2.60
CA VAL A 283 9.02 0.39 -4.02
C VAL A 283 9.38 -0.97 -4.58
N LEU A 284 8.37 -1.76 -4.94
CA LEU A 284 8.50 -3.09 -5.55
C LEU A 284 8.33 -2.95 -7.07
N ASP A 285 9.36 -3.25 -7.84
CA ASP A 285 9.33 -3.17 -9.30
C ASP A 285 8.52 -4.32 -9.92
N LYS A 286 8.71 -5.52 -9.36
CA LYS A 286 8.00 -6.74 -9.75
C LYS A 286 7.67 -7.57 -8.52
N VAL A 287 6.43 -8.03 -8.44
CA VAL A 287 5.98 -8.97 -7.43
C VAL A 287 5.28 -10.10 -8.18
N ARG A 288 5.69 -11.34 -7.96
CA ARG A 288 5.10 -12.52 -8.59
C ARG A 288 4.70 -13.52 -7.51
N LEU A 289 3.47 -13.98 -7.57
CA LEU A 289 2.97 -15.08 -6.77
C LEU A 289 2.56 -16.19 -7.75
N SER A 290 2.97 -17.41 -7.52
CA SER A 290 2.60 -18.56 -8.35
C SER A 290 1.83 -19.59 -7.55
N ASP A 291 0.82 -20.18 -8.19
CA ASP A 291 0.01 -21.28 -7.67
C ASP A 291 -0.65 -20.92 -6.32
N VAL A 292 -1.44 -19.84 -6.33
CA VAL A 292 -2.18 -19.35 -5.13
C VAL A 292 -3.47 -20.16 -4.95
N GLN A 293 -3.61 -20.83 -3.82
CA GLN A 293 -4.76 -21.69 -3.51
C GLN A 293 -5.39 -21.31 -2.16
N PHE A 294 -6.71 -21.52 -2.04
CA PHE A 294 -7.47 -21.20 -0.83
C PHE A 294 -8.21 -22.43 -0.30
N GLY A 295 -8.22 -22.62 1.02
CA GLY A 295 -8.95 -23.71 1.66
C GLY A 295 -8.44 -25.12 1.32
N GLN A 296 -7.14 -25.26 1.06
CA GLN A 296 -6.51 -26.55 0.72
C GLN A 296 -6.33 -27.40 1.98
N LYS A 297 -6.62 -28.70 1.92
CA LYS A 297 -6.37 -29.63 3.03
C LYS A 297 -4.87 -29.76 3.35
N ARG A 298 -4.49 -29.67 4.62
CA ARG A 298 -3.11 -29.84 5.11
C ARG A 298 -2.76 -31.32 5.27
N GLN A 299 -1.47 -31.63 5.17
CA GLN A 299 -0.94 -32.97 5.50
C GLN A 299 -0.98 -33.21 7.01
N THR A 300 -0.65 -32.19 7.79
CA THR A 300 -0.73 -32.21 9.26
C THR A 300 -1.54 -31.00 9.74
N PRO A 301 -2.49 -31.18 10.67
CA PRO A 301 -3.22 -30.07 11.28
C PRO A 301 -2.26 -29.03 11.85
N GLY A 302 -2.48 -27.76 11.53
CA GLY A 302 -1.64 -26.67 12.02
C GLY A 302 -1.90 -26.35 13.48
N LYS A 303 -0.88 -25.84 14.19
CA LYS A 303 -1.01 -25.40 15.57
C LYS A 303 -1.69 -24.04 15.65
N VAL A 304 -2.81 -23.95 16.36
CA VAL A 304 -3.45 -22.66 16.67
C VAL A 304 -2.81 -22.11 17.96
N ILE A 305 -2.39 -20.85 17.93
CA ILE A 305 -2.04 -20.13 19.15
C ILE A 305 -3.37 -19.75 19.77
N GLU A 306 -3.62 -20.15 21.02
CA GLU A 306 -4.78 -19.70 21.80
C GLU A 306 -4.79 -18.17 21.86
N THR A 307 -5.40 -17.58 20.84
CA THR A 307 -5.81 -16.19 20.86
C THR A 307 -7.07 -16.23 21.70
N LYS A 308 -7.04 -15.55 22.85
CA LYS A 308 -8.24 -15.29 23.67
C LYS A 308 -9.37 -15.00 22.71
N ALA A 309 -10.35 -15.91 22.61
CA ALA A 309 -11.51 -15.69 21.77
C ALA A 309 -11.98 -14.28 22.11
N GLU A 310 -11.99 -13.38 21.12
CA GLU A 310 -12.75 -12.16 21.29
C GLU A 310 -14.15 -12.65 21.62
N GLU A 311 -14.53 -12.50 22.89
CA GLU A 311 -15.88 -12.79 23.33
C GLU A 311 -16.77 -12.10 22.30
N PRO A 312 -17.66 -12.84 21.61
CA PRO A 312 -18.52 -12.24 20.61
C PRO A 312 -19.14 -11.04 21.29
N GLN A 313 -18.86 -9.84 20.76
CA GLN A 313 -19.40 -8.61 21.32
C GLN A 313 -20.89 -8.88 21.50
N VAL A 314 -21.35 -8.87 22.75
CA VAL A 314 -22.75 -9.10 23.07
C VAL A 314 -23.50 -8.11 22.22
N PHE A 315 -24.25 -8.62 21.26
CA PHE A 315 -25.06 -7.81 20.37
C PHE A 315 -26.01 -7.00 21.27
N ASP A 316 -25.75 -5.70 21.41
CA ASP A 316 -26.64 -4.81 22.13
C ASP A 316 -27.82 -4.48 21.21
N PRO A 317 -29.03 -4.99 21.48
CA PRO A 317 -30.19 -4.75 20.65
C PRO A 317 -30.60 -3.26 20.61
N CYS A 318 -30.06 -2.43 21.51
CA CYS A 318 -30.42 -1.02 21.65
C CYS A 318 -29.55 -0.06 20.82
N GLU A 319 -28.35 -0.47 20.36
CA GLU A 319 -27.52 0.31 19.41
C GLU A 319 -27.74 -0.09 17.94
N TYR A 320 -28.48 -1.18 17.69
CA TYR A 320 -28.84 -1.59 16.33
C TYR A 320 -30.09 -0.84 15.85
N LYS A 321 -29.90 0.25 15.11
CA LYS A 321 -30.98 0.77 14.26
C LYS A 321 -31.20 -0.17 13.09
N VAL A 322 -32.18 -1.05 13.27
CA VAL A 322 -32.90 -1.71 12.18
C VAL A 322 -33.49 -0.61 11.29
N ALA A 323 -32.83 -0.26 10.19
CA ALA A 323 -33.52 0.31 9.04
C ALA A 323 -34.05 -0.87 8.23
N VAL A 324 -35.16 -1.45 8.69
CA VAL A 324 -36.01 -2.26 7.82
C VAL A 324 -36.99 -1.28 7.21
N GLU A 325 -36.74 -0.94 5.96
CA GLU A 325 -37.77 -0.68 4.98
C GLU A 325 -37.23 -1.06 3.59
N ASP A 326 -37.75 -2.19 3.11
CA ASP A 326 -37.71 -2.78 1.77
C ASP A 326 -36.51 -3.64 1.32
N ILE A 327 -36.58 -4.88 1.83
CA ILE A 327 -35.97 -6.14 1.39
C ILE A 327 -36.53 -6.52 -0.01
N SER A 328 -35.81 -7.35 -0.78
CA SER A 328 -36.32 -8.19 -1.91
C SER A 328 -35.95 -7.81 -3.35
N LYS A 329 -34.69 -7.48 -3.69
CA LYS A 329 -34.26 -7.54 -5.11
C LYS A 329 -32.92 -8.21 -5.39
N LEU A 330 -31.88 -8.09 -4.56
CA LEU A 330 -30.64 -8.85 -4.78
C LEU A 330 -30.84 -10.37 -4.60
N ASP A 331 -31.64 -10.77 -3.60
CA ASP A 331 -32.06 -12.17 -3.40
C ASP A 331 -32.90 -12.72 -4.57
N LYS A 332 -33.50 -11.83 -5.37
CA LYS A 332 -34.24 -12.20 -6.57
C LYS A 332 -33.31 -12.61 -7.72
N TYR A 333 -32.08 -12.08 -7.76
CA TYR A 333 -31.15 -12.30 -8.87
C TYR A 333 -29.96 -13.20 -8.54
N PHE A 334 -29.54 -13.31 -7.27
CA PHE A 334 -28.38 -14.11 -6.86
C PHE A 334 -28.73 -15.11 -5.75
N GLU A 335 -28.28 -16.37 -5.88
CA GLU A 335 -28.53 -17.40 -4.85
C GLU A 335 -27.85 -17.10 -3.50
N ASN A 336 -26.66 -16.49 -3.53
CA ASN A 336 -25.84 -16.22 -2.34
C ASN A 336 -25.76 -14.72 -2.01
N ALA A 337 -26.90 -14.02 -2.08
CA ALA A 337 -26.96 -12.57 -1.86
C ALA A 337 -26.37 -12.11 -0.50
N LYS A 338 -26.50 -12.91 0.57
CA LYS A 338 -25.88 -12.61 1.87
C LYS A 338 -24.35 -12.58 1.81
N ALA A 339 -23.74 -13.55 1.13
CA ALA A 339 -22.28 -13.61 0.96
C ALA A 339 -21.77 -12.44 0.10
N VAL A 340 -22.53 -12.04 -0.93
CA VAL A 340 -22.22 -10.86 -1.76
C VAL A 340 -22.30 -9.58 -0.92
N LYS A 341 -23.33 -9.41 -0.09
CA LYS A 341 -23.45 -8.26 0.82
C LYS A 341 -22.30 -8.19 1.82
N GLU A 342 -21.90 -9.31 2.41
CA GLU A 342 -20.75 -9.37 3.31
C GLU A 342 -19.44 -9.02 2.60
N TRP A 343 -19.25 -9.51 1.36
CA TRP A 343 -18.10 -9.16 0.54
C TRP A 343 -18.08 -7.66 0.20
N LEU A 344 -19.20 -7.07 -0.21
CA LEU A 344 -19.31 -5.63 -0.47
C LEU A 344 -19.04 -4.79 0.79
N LYS A 345 -19.52 -5.23 1.96
CA LYS A 345 -19.25 -4.57 3.25
C LYS A 345 -17.75 -4.57 3.58
N LYS A 346 -17.06 -5.69 3.31
CA LYS A 346 -15.60 -5.78 3.46
C LYS A 346 -14.87 -4.92 2.43
N ALA A 347 -15.31 -4.95 1.17
CA ALA A 347 -14.73 -4.16 0.08
C ALA A 347 -14.87 -2.65 0.30
N ARG A 348 -15.95 -2.19 0.96
CA ARG A 348 -16.19 -0.78 1.31
C ARG A 348 -15.02 -0.15 2.07
N GLN A 349 -14.32 -0.92 2.91
CA GLN A 349 -13.17 -0.44 3.68
C GLN A 349 -11.98 0.00 2.80
N TRP A 350 -11.95 -0.48 1.55
CA TRP A 350 -10.87 -0.24 0.60
C TRP A 350 -11.26 0.78 -0.49
N LEU A 351 -12.48 1.33 -0.43
CA LEU A 351 -12.98 2.31 -1.38
C LEU A 351 -12.73 3.74 -0.89
N PRO A 352 -12.51 4.69 -1.81
CA PRO A 352 -12.24 6.08 -1.45
C PRO A 352 -13.46 6.73 -0.78
N ASP A 353 -13.22 7.38 0.37
CA ASP A 353 -14.22 8.17 1.08
C ASP A 353 -14.28 9.59 0.48
N PRO A 354 -15.44 10.04 -0.04
CA PRO A 354 -15.58 11.39 -0.58
C PRO A 354 -15.48 12.49 0.50
N ASN A 355 -15.73 12.17 1.78
CA ASN A 355 -15.70 13.14 2.88
C ASN A 355 -14.32 13.28 3.54
N ASP A 356 -13.36 12.42 3.20
CA ASP A 356 -11.99 12.59 3.64
C ASP A 356 -11.37 13.82 2.96
N LYS A 357 -11.06 14.87 3.74
CA LYS A 357 -10.49 16.15 3.26
C LYS A 357 -9.41 15.94 2.19
N GLU A 358 -9.56 16.62 1.05
CA GLU A 358 -8.58 16.61 -0.05
C GLU A 358 -7.16 16.88 0.50
N GLY A 359 -6.23 15.95 0.26
CA GLY A 359 -4.82 16.13 0.60
C GLY A 359 -4.38 15.98 2.06
N GLY A 360 -5.28 15.80 3.03
CA GLY A 360 -4.90 15.67 4.44
C GLY A 360 -4.80 14.22 4.89
N ALA A 361 -3.63 13.81 5.41
CA ALA A 361 -3.64 12.93 6.58
C ALA A 361 -4.60 13.56 7.63
N PRO A 362 -5.27 12.77 8.50
CA PRO A 362 -6.19 13.34 9.48
C PRO A 362 -5.52 14.55 10.12
N ALA A 363 -6.11 15.75 9.93
CA ALA A 363 -5.55 16.99 10.43
C ALA A 363 -5.30 16.79 11.92
N GLU A 364 -4.05 16.48 12.27
CA GLU A 364 -3.75 15.99 13.59
C GLU A 364 -3.96 17.19 14.49
N LYS A 365 -5.01 17.09 15.31
CA LYS A 365 -5.41 18.13 16.26
C LYS A 365 -4.16 18.63 16.96
N ALA A 366 -4.04 19.95 17.12
CA ALA A 366 -2.91 20.57 17.82
C ALA A 366 -2.54 19.72 19.06
N PRO A 367 -1.27 19.36 19.24
CA PRO A 367 -0.85 18.34 20.18
C PRO A 367 -1.40 18.63 21.58
N ILE A 368 -2.28 17.75 22.08
CA ILE A 368 -2.98 17.93 23.36
C ILE A 368 -2.04 17.56 24.52
N LYS A 369 -1.16 16.56 24.33
CA LYS A 369 -0.15 16.18 25.33
C LYS A 369 1.22 16.72 24.95
N TYR A 370 2.02 17.01 25.97
CA TYR A 370 3.34 17.62 25.81
C TYR A 370 4.32 16.79 24.96
N LEU A 371 4.26 15.46 24.99
CA LEU A 371 5.10 14.61 24.14
C LEU A 371 4.57 14.48 22.71
N ASP A 372 3.32 14.85 22.45
CA ASP A 372 2.73 14.77 21.10
C ASP A 372 3.42 15.76 20.14
N TYR A 373 4.00 16.84 20.67
CA TYR A 373 4.84 17.77 19.91
C TYR A 373 6.03 17.08 19.21
N LEU A 374 6.55 15.96 19.76
CA LEU A 374 7.67 15.23 19.17
C LEU A 374 7.27 14.32 18.00
N ILE A 375 5.99 13.92 17.94
CA ILE A 375 5.45 13.03 16.91
C ILE A 375 4.65 13.77 15.84
N ALA A 376 4.22 15.01 16.11
CA ALA A 376 3.43 15.84 15.22
C ALA A 376 4.09 15.99 13.84
N ARG A 377 3.27 15.78 12.81
CA ARG A 377 3.68 15.76 11.41
C ARG A 377 3.11 16.93 10.63
N ALA A 378 3.80 17.26 9.56
CA ALA A 378 3.41 18.26 8.61
C ALA A 378 2.39 17.74 7.59
N ASP A 379 1.52 18.65 7.18
CA ASP A 379 0.53 18.44 6.13
C ASP A 379 1.18 18.55 4.75
N VAL A 380 2.14 17.67 4.49
CA VAL A 380 2.80 17.54 3.18
C VAL A 380 2.08 16.42 2.43
N PRO A 381 1.85 16.56 1.10
CA PRO A 381 1.25 15.48 0.31
C PRO A 381 1.95 14.18 0.62
N THR A 382 1.20 13.19 1.08
CA THR A 382 1.69 11.86 1.39
C THR A 382 2.29 11.27 0.12
N SER A 383 3.61 11.42 -0.07
CA SER A 383 4.31 10.66 -1.10
C SER A 383 4.11 9.19 -0.74
N ALA A 384 3.67 8.37 -1.70
CA ALA A 384 3.48 6.95 -1.48
C ALA A 384 4.73 6.34 -0.82
N ARG A 385 4.55 5.74 0.35
CA ARG A 385 5.63 5.02 1.05
C ARG A 385 5.67 3.58 0.59
N PHE A 386 4.59 3.09 -0.01
CA PHE A 386 4.49 1.77 -0.61
C PHE A 386 4.01 1.91 -2.04
N LEU A 387 4.75 1.33 -2.99
CA LEU A 387 4.37 1.26 -4.41
C LEU A 387 4.82 -0.08 -4.98
N ALA A 388 3.88 -0.91 -5.43
CA ALA A 388 4.15 -2.08 -6.25
C ALA A 388 3.79 -1.77 -7.71
N LYS A 389 4.80 -1.62 -8.56
CA LYS A 389 4.64 -1.23 -9.96
C LYS A 389 3.97 -2.32 -10.78
N ASN A 390 4.40 -3.57 -10.61
CA ASN A 390 3.85 -4.73 -11.31
C ASN A 390 3.67 -5.87 -10.32
N VAL A 391 2.44 -6.31 -10.14
CA VAL A 391 2.08 -7.49 -9.35
C VAL A 391 1.44 -8.50 -10.28
N LEU A 392 1.93 -9.73 -10.29
CA LEU A 392 1.41 -10.82 -11.08
C LEU A 392 1.13 -12.01 -10.17
N LEU A 393 -0.13 -12.43 -10.11
CA LEU A 393 -0.54 -13.64 -9.43
C LEU A 393 -0.91 -14.65 -10.52
N GLU A 394 -0.24 -15.78 -10.54
CA GLU A 394 -0.42 -16.83 -11.53
C GLU A 394 -1.20 -17.99 -10.91
N LYS A 395 -2.14 -18.54 -11.70
CA LYS A 395 -2.97 -19.69 -11.33
C LYS A 395 -3.62 -19.54 -9.96
N VAL A 396 -4.28 -18.40 -9.73
CA VAL A 396 -5.06 -18.15 -8.52
C VAL A 396 -6.33 -18.98 -8.56
N GLY A 397 -6.49 -19.93 -7.64
CA GLY A 397 -7.68 -20.78 -7.51
C GLY A 397 -8.86 -20.03 -6.91
N ILE A 398 -9.62 -19.30 -7.73
CA ILE A 398 -10.81 -18.57 -7.31
C ILE A 398 -11.99 -19.55 -7.26
N LYS A 399 -12.68 -19.64 -6.13
CA LYS A 399 -13.93 -20.41 -5.97
C LYS A 399 -15.11 -19.72 -6.68
N SER A 400 -15.00 -19.56 -7.99
CA SER A 400 -16.05 -19.05 -8.85
C SER A 400 -16.05 -19.87 -10.14
N PRO A 401 -17.21 -20.42 -10.56
CA PRO A 401 -17.33 -21.17 -11.82
C PRO A 401 -16.87 -20.40 -13.05
N VAL A 402 -16.88 -19.07 -12.96
CA VAL A 402 -16.55 -18.16 -14.06
C VAL A 402 -15.06 -17.86 -14.12
N PHE A 403 -14.41 -17.64 -12.97
CA PHE A 403 -13.00 -17.25 -12.92
C PHE A 403 -12.06 -18.44 -12.75
N GLY A 404 -12.49 -19.52 -12.09
CA GLY A 404 -11.68 -20.72 -11.87
C GLY A 404 -10.24 -20.41 -11.43
N SER A 405 -9.28 -21.09 -12.04
CA SER A 405 -7.86 -20.72 -12.03
C SER A 405 -7.63 -19.50 -12.91
N SER A 406 -7.24 -18.36 -12.31
CA SER A 406 -7.03 -17.10 -13.03
C SER A 406 -5.63 -16.52 -12.81
N ASN A 407 -5.09 -15.88 -13.84
CA ASN A 407 -3.94 -15.00 -13.72
C ASN A 407 -4.43 -13.58 -13.46
N ILE A 408 -3.97 -12.96 -12.38
CA ILE A 408 -4.32 -11.60 -11.98
C ILE A 408 -3.06 -10.74 -12.09
N SER A 409 -3.10 -9.70 -12.91
CA SER A 409 -2.05 -8.69 -12.99
C SER A 409 -2.56 -7.36 -12.45
N MET A 410 -1.78 -6.72 -11.59
CA MET A 410 -2.06 -5.39 -11.06
C MET A 410 -0.88 -4.47 -11.30
N GLU A 411 -1.15 -3.23 -11.68
CA GLU A 411 -0.14 -2.21 -11.92
C GLU A 411 -0.33 -1.02 -10.99
N ASN A 412 0.77 -0.44 -10.51
CA ASN A 412 0.82 0.76 -9.66
C ASN A 412 0.03 0.68 -8.34
N LEU A 413 -0.05 -0.48 -7.69
CA LEU A 413 -0.67 -0.58 -6.36
C LEU A 413 0.11 0.25 -5.35
N ASN A 414 -0.53 1.18 -4.65
CA ASN A 414 0.17 2.06 -3.72
C ASN A 414 -0.73 2.54 -2.57
N ASP A 415 -0.11 3.06 -1.52
CA ASP A 415 -0.76 3.53 -0.28
C ASP A 415 -1.32 4.96 -0.37
N ALA A 416 -1.03 5.70 -1.45
CA ALA A 416 -1.55 7.05 -1.68
C ALA A 416 -1.85 7.34 -3.17
N PRO A 417 -2.90 6.70 -3.76
CA PRO A 417 -3.13 6.72 -5.21
C PRO A 417 -3.30 8.11 -5.80
N SER A 418 -4.01 9.00 -5.10
CA SER A 418 -4.22 10.38 -5.54
C SER A 418 -2.95 11.22 -5.51
N ALA A 419 -2.02 10.95 -4.59
CA ALA A 419 -0.77 11.68 -4.47
C ALA A 419 0.27 11.26 -5.52
N THR A 420 0.21 10.01 -5.98
CA THR A 420 1.07 9.50 -7.07
C THR A 420 0.55 9.89 -8.45
N ALA A 421 -0.76 10.16 -8.59
CA ALA A 421 -1.44 10.46 -9.84
C ALA A 421 -1.22 9.38 -10.93
N LEU A 422 -1.02 8.14 -10.51
CA LEU A 422 -0.84 6.99 -11.39
C LEU A 422 -2.14 6.17 -11.48
N PRO A 423 -2.56 5.75 -12.68
CA PRO A 423 -3.70 4.85 -12.82
C PRO A 423 -3.34 3.47 -12.27
N ILE A 424 -4.29 2.87 -11.54
CA ILE A 424 -4.19 1.49 -11.06
C ILE A 424 -4.90 0.61 -12.07
N ASN A 425 -4.16 -0.32 -12.69
CA ASN A 425 -4.74 -1.29 -13.63
C ASN A 425 -4.85 -2.64 -12.94
N LEU A 426 -5.96 -3.33 -13.14
CA LEU A 426 -6.22 -4.70 -12.70
C LEU A 426 -6.67 -5.49 -13.92
N LYS A 427 -5.94 -6.54 -14.28
CA LYS A 427 -6.24 -7.44 -15.38
C LYS A 427 -6.44 -8.83 -14.81
N VAL A 428 -7.55 -9.47 -15.12
CA VAL A 428 -7.88 -10.83 -14.70
C VAL A 428 -8.11 -11.65 -15.96
N LYS A 429 -7.31 -12.71 -16.13
CA LYS A 429 -7.44 -13.65 -17.24
C LYS A 429 -7.64 -15.04 -16.68
N SER A 430 -8.79 -15.64 -16.97
CA SER A 430 -9.06 -17.02 -16.58
C SER A 430 -8.26 -17.99 -17.44
N ASN A 431 -7.76 -19.06 -16.83
CA ASN A 431 -7.13 -20.19 -17.51
C ASN A 431 -8.17 -21.27 -17.85
N ASP A 432 -9.29 -21.32 -17.11
CA ASP A 432 -10.34 -22.34 -17.26
C ASP A 432 -11.53 -21.87 -18.12
N THR A 433 -11.63 -20.56 -18.36
CA THR A 433 -12.66 -19.92 -19.18
C THR A 433 -12.03 -18.92 -20.13
N PRO A 434 -12.67 -18.60 -21.27
CA PRO A 434 -12.17 -17.57 -22.18
C PRO A 434 -12.32 -16.14 -21.63
N LEU A 435 -12.70 -15.97 -20.35
CA LEU A 435 -12.93 -14.68 -19.73
C LEU A 435 -11.62 -13.90 -19.55
N GLU A 436 -11.62 -12.69 -20.08
CA GLU A 436 -10.62 -11.66 -19.76
C GLU A 436 -11.34 -10.41 -19.27
N MET A 437 -10.86 -9.80 -18.18
CA MET A 437 -11.41 -8.60 -17.58
C MET A 437 -10.28 -7.60 -17.29
N ASN A 438 -10.45 -6.36 -17.71
CA ASN A 438 -9.53 -5.27 -17.41
C ASN A 438 -10.28 -4.15 -16.71
N ILE A 439 -9.73 -3.68 -15.60
CA ILE A 439 -10.28 -2.60 -14.77
C ILE A 439 -9.17 -1.58 -14.56
N THR A 440 -9.46 -0.31 -14.82
CA THR A 440 -8.57 0.83 -14.61
C THR A 440 -9.25 1.80 -13.66
N PHE A 441 -8.57 2.10 -12.56
CA PHE A 441 -8.92 3.18 -11.64
C PHE A 441 -8.04 4.38 -11.97
N ASP A 442 -8.62 5.38 -12.64
CA ASP A 442 -7.90 6.55 -13.12
C ASP A 442 -7.77 7.62 -12.02
N TYR A 443 -6.57 7.70 -11.45
CA TYR A 443 -6.14 8.75 -10.51
C TYR A 443 -5.29 9.84 -11.18
N SER A 444 -5.12 9.84 -12.51
CA SER A 444 -4.24 10.79 -13.21
C SER A 444 -4.68 12.24 -13.11
N SER A 445 -5.95 12.48 -12.77
CA SER A 445 -6.46 13.82 -12.45
C SER A 445 -6.03 14.34 -11.07
N GLY A 446 -5.33 13.55 -10.26
CA GLY A 446 -4.93 13.89 -8.89
C GLY A 446 -6.09 13.91 -7.88
N LYS A 447 -7.30 13.54 -8.30
CA LYS A 447 -8.50 13.50 -7.45
C LYS A 447 -8.52 12.27 -6.55
N LYS A 448 -9.24 12.36 -5.42
CA LYS A 448 -9.46 11.22 -4.50
C LYS A 448 -10.38 10.15 -5.06
N VAL A 449 -11.40 10.57 -5.80
CA VAL A 449 -12.33 9.63 -6.43
C VAL A 449 -11.82 9.32 -7.84
N PRO A 450 -11.41 8.07 -8.11
CA PRO A 450 -10.97 7.67 -9.44
C PRO A 450 -12.18 7.52 -10.36
N LYS A 451 -11.97 7.82 -11.64
CA LYS A 451 -12.89 7.33 -12.66
C LYS A 451 -12.57 5.86 -12.90
N VAL A 452 -13.56 5.00 -12.73
CA VAL A 452 -13.41 3.56 -12.96
C VAL A 452 -13.85 3.25 -14.38
N THR A 453 -12.99 2.64 -15.16
CA THR A 453 -13.27 2.20 -16.52
C THR A 453 -12.77 0.78 -16.71
N GLY A 454 -13.43 -0.02 -17.53
CA GLY A 454 -12.93 -1.34 -17.82
C GLY A 454 -13.69 -2.04 -18.93
N ASN A 455 -13.22 -3.22 -19.25
CA ASN A 455 -13.86 -4.11 -20.21
C ASN A 455 -13.81 -5.54 -19.70
N PHE A 456 -14.71 -6.35 -20.21
CA PHE A 456 -14.64 -7.79 -20.07
C PHE A 456 -15.02 -8.43 -21.41
N THR A 457 -14.41 -9.57 -21.71
CA THR A 457 -14.63 -10.27 -22.98
C THR A 457 -14.92 -11.74 -22.72
N LYS A 458 -15.83 -12.30 -23.52
CA LYS A 458 -16.15 -13.74 -23.57
C LYS A 458 -16.53 -14.34 -22.21
N LEU A 459 -17.33 -13.62 -21.42
CA LEU A 459 -17.94 -14.10 -20.20
C LEU A 459 -19.00 -15.17 -20.52
N ASP A 460 -18.76 -16.41 -20.08
CA ASP A 460 -19.68 -17.53 -20.32
C ASP A 460 -20.91 -17.45 -19.39
N LEU A 461 -22.06 -17.16 -19.99
CA LEU A 461 -23.33 -17.01 -19.27
C LEU A 461 -23.83 -18.34 -18.68
N SER A 462 -23.48 -19.48 -19.29
CA SER A 462 -23.88 -20.80 -18.77
C SER A 462 -23.21 -21.08 -17.40
N LYS A 463 -21.95 -20.68 -17.25
CA LYS A 463 -21.20 -20.81 -15.99
C LYS A 463 -21.70 -19.83 -14.93
N LEU A 464 -22.17 -18.66 -15.34
CA LEU A 464 -22.81 -17.68 -14.46
C LEU A 464 -24.15 -18.15 -13.89
N GLN A 465 -24.89 -19.00 -14.62
CA GLN A 465 -26.21 -19.49 -14.20
C GLN A 465 -26.20 -20.11 -12.80
N SER A 466 -25.11 -20.79 -12.43
CA SER A 466 -24.92 -21.39 -11.11
C SER A 466 -24.92 -20.39 -9.94
N ASN A 467 -24.73 -19.09 -10.22
CA ASN A 467 -24.78 -18.03 -9.22
C ASN A 467 -26.09 -17.21 -9.28
N LEU A 468 -26.91 -17.43 -10.31
CA LEU A 468 -28.19 -16.74 -10.50
C LEU A 468 -29.31 -17.53 -9.82
N SER A 469 -30.17 -16.84 -9.07
CA SER A 469 -31.31 -17.48 -8.40
C SER A 469 -32.41 -17.85 -9.38
N SER A 470 -33.18 -18.89 -9.04
CA SER A 470 -34.36 -19.33 -9.78
C SER A 470 -35.44 -18.25 -9.97
N GLY A 471 -35.45 -17.21 -9.10
CA GLY A 471 -36.31 -16.04 -9.19
C GLY A 471 -35.85 -14.94 -10.18
N ALA A 472 -34.71 -15.12 -10.86
CA ALA A 472 -34.14 -14.13 -11.77
C ALA A 472 -34.95 -13.96 -13.07
N GLY A 473 -35.90 -14.86 -13.36
CA GLY A 473 -36.76 -14.78 -14.53
C GLY A 473 -36.19 -15.43 -15.79
N LEU A 474 -34.89 -15.75 -15.80
CA LEU A 474 -34.14 -16.24 -16.95
C LEU A 474 -33.17 -17.35 -16.56
N SER A 475 -33.05 -18.34 -17.45
CA SER A 475 -32.05 -19.40 -17.39
C SER A 475 -31.23 -19.43 -18.68
N PHE A 476 -29.92 -19.24 -18.56
CA PHE A 476 -28.98 -19.27 -19.68
C PHE A 476 -28.41 -20.68 -19.88
N THR A 477 -28.64 -21.25 -21.06
CA THR A 477 -28.03 -22.52 -21.48
C THR A 477 -26.67 -22.29 -22.15
N SER A 478 -26.53 -21.19 -22.91
CA SER A 478 -25.25 -20.76 -23.50
C SER A 478 -25.28 -19.27 -23.84
N GLY A 479 -24.10 -18.68 -24.05
CA GLY A 479 -23.94 -17.29 -24.48
C GLY A 479 -22.61 -16.71 -24.00
N LEU A 480 -22.00 -15.87 -24.83
CA LEU A 480 -20.77 -15.15 -24.50
C LEU A 480 -21.08 -13.67 -24.37
N ALA A 481 -20.96 -13.13 -23.15
CA ALA A 481 -21.11 -11.71 -22.89
C ALA A 481 -19.75 -11.00 -22.97
N SER A 482 -19.70 -9.87 -23.64
CA SER A 482 -18.57 -8.93 -23.65
C SER A 482 -19.12 -7.53 -23.41
N GLY A 483 -18.32 -6.65 -22.83
CA GLY A 483 -18.81 -5.33 -22.49
C GLY A 483 -17.76 -4.37 -22.01
N GLN A 484 -18.14 -3.11 -21.94
CA GLN A 484 -17.34 -2.05 -21.36
C GLN A 484 -18.13 -1.43 -20.21
N PHE A 485 -17.43 -0.99 -19.18
CA PHE A 485 -18.05 -0.28 -18.08
C PHE A 485 -17.28 0.98 -17.74
N ASN A 486 -18.00 2.01 -17.34
CA ASN A 486 -17.44 3.28 -16.91
C ASN A 486 -18.28 3.89 -15.79
N GLY A 487 -17.64 4.64 -14.88
CA GLY A 487 -18.36 5.35 -13.84
C GLY A 487 -17.51 5.71 -12.64
N LEU A 488 -18.17 5.92 -11.51
CA LEU A 488 -17.59 6.33 -10.24
C LEU A 488 -17.95 5.31 -9.16
N ILE A 489 -16.95 4.93 -8.37
CA ILE A 489 -17.13 4.04 -7.22
C ILE A 489 -16.56 4.77 -6.00
N THR A 490 -17.41 4.98 -5.00
CA THR A 490 -17.06 5.62 -3.73
C THR A 490 -17.44 4.70 -2.56
N SER A 491 -17.00 5.04 -1.35
CA SER A 491 -17.42 4.33 -0.13
C SER A 491 -18.93 4.45 0.13
N GLU A 492 -19.59 5.47 -0.42
CA GLU A 492 -21.01 5.77 -0.20
C GLU A 492 -21.90 5.27 -1.33
N SER A 493 -21.47 5.48 -2.59
CA SER A 493 -22.28 5.20 -3.77
C SER A 493 -21.46 4.58 -4.91
N ILE A 494 -22.15 3.75 -5.68
CA ILE A 494 -21.72 3.19 -6.95
C ILE A 494 -22.59 3.81 -8.03
N ASP A 495 -21.96 4.35 -9.07
CA ASP A 495 -22.62 4.76 -10.31
C ASP A 495 -21.77 4.24 -11.47
N LEU A 496 -22.14 3.08 -12.01
CA LEU A 496 -21.45 2.42 -13.11
C LEU A 496 -22.42 2.20 -14.25
N THR A 497 -22.06 2.66 -15.45
CA THR A 497 -22.74 2.28 -16.68
C THR A 497 -21.97 1.13 -17.33
N VAL A 498 -22.69 0.08 -17.74
CA VAL A 498 -22.14 -1.14 -18.33
C VAL A 498 -22.83 -1.36 -19.67
N ASP A 499 -22.06 -1.21 -20.75
CA ASP A 499 -22.49 -1.59 -22.09
C ASP A 499 -22.20 -3.07 -22.31
N LEU A 500 -23.23 -3.84 -22.59
CA LEU A 500 -23.21 -5.28 -22.76
C LEU A 500 -23.52 -5.67 -24.19
N GLU A 501 -22.77 -6.64 -24.69
CA GLU A 501 -23.00 -7.35 -25.95
C GLU A 501 -22.95 -8.84 -25.66
N ILE A 502 -24.04 -9.54 -25.92
CA ILE A 502 -24.15 -10.98 -25.76
C ILE A 502 -24.23 -11.60 -27.14
N GLN A 503 -23.39 -12.59 -27.40
CA GLN A 503 -23.35 -13.34 -28.66
C GLN A 503 -23.71 -14.80 -28.42
N ASN A 504 -24.36 -15.43 -29.41
CA ASN A 504 -24.78 -16.84 -29.37
C ASN A 504 -25.60 -17.19 -28.11
N MET A 505 -26.47 -16.28 -27.70
CA MET A 505 -27.31 -16.45 -26.53
C MET A 505 -28.34 -17.56 -26.76
N GLN A 506 -28.44 -18.48 -25.79
CA GLN A 506 -29.58 -19.38 -25.65
C GLN A 506 -30.09 -19.23 -24.23
N ALA A 507 -31.23 -18.55 -24.09
CA ALA A 507 -31.89 -18.34 -22.82
C ALA A 507 -33.33 -18.83 -22.86
N SER A 508 -33.84 -19.22 -21.70
CA SER A 508 -35.23 -19.63 -21.48
C SER A 508 -35.81 -18.87 -20.29
N SER A 509 -37.12 -18.71 -20.26
CA SER A 509 -37.79 -18.09 -19.12
C SER A 509 -37.86 -19.07 -17.95
N GLN A 510 -37.65 -18.56 -16.74
CA GLN A 510 -37.83 -19.30 -15.49
C GLN A 510 -38.78 -18.48 -14.59
N GLY A 511 -39.97 -19.00 -14.26
CA GLY A 511 -40.99 -18.26 -13.50
C GLY A 511 -41.94 -17.41 -14.37
N ASP A 512 -42.46 -16.31 -13.82
CA ASP A 512 -43.54 -15.47 -14.40
C ASP A 512 -43.17 -14.69 -15.69
N GLY A 513 -41.96 -14.89 -16.23
CA GLY A 513 -41.42 -14.15 -17.36
C GLY A 513 -40.74 -12.84 -16.97
N ILE A 514 -40.16 -12.15 -17.95
CA ILE A 514 -39.44 -10.90 -17.73
C ILE A 514 -39.98 -9.78 -18.62
N LEU A 515 -39.81 -8.53 -18.17
CA LEU A 515 -40.19 -7.32 -18.93
C LEU A 515 -41.68 -7.22 -19.27
N GLY A 516 -42.55 -7.85 -18.46
CA GLY A 516 -44.00 -7.87 -18.69
C GLY A 516 -44.46 -8.85 -19.77
N LEU A 517 -43.57 -9.70 -20.28
CA LEU A 517 -43.90 -10.82 -21.16
C LEU A 517 -44.12 -12.09 -20.32
N GLY A 518 -45.14 -12.89 -20.64
CA GLY A 518 -45.35 -14.19 -19.99
C GLY A 518 -44.21 -15.18 -20.27
N GLY A 519 -44.06 -16.22 -19.45
CA GLY A 519 -42.90 -17.12 -19.54
C GLY A 519 -42.73 -17.86 -20.87
N GLN A 520 -43.84 -18.22 -21.55
CA GLN A 520 -43.79 -18.87 -22.87
C GLN A 520 -43.34 -17.89 -23.98
N THR A 521 -43.93 -16.70 -24.04
CA THR A 521 -43.57 -15.65 -25.01
C THR A 521 -42.14 -15.15 -24.80
N THR A 522 -41.72 -15.05 -23.55
CA THR A 522 -40.32 -14.75 -23.18
C THR A 522 -39.37 -15.80 -23.73
N SER A 523 -39.68 -17.09 -23.54
CA SER A 523 -38.82 -18.19 -24.02
C SER A 523 -38.75 -18.27 -25.55
N GLU A 524 -39.84 -18.00 -26.26
CA GLU A 524 -39.83 -17.97 -27.73
C GLU A 524 -39.03 -16.78 -28.26
N ALA A 525 -39.15 -15.60 -27.64
CA ALA A 525 -38.37 -14.43 -28.01
C ALA A 525 -36.86 -14.67 -27.82
N PHE A 526 -36.45 -15.30 -26.70
CA PHE A 526 -35.04 -15.58 -26.42
C PHE A 526 -34.44 -16.72 -27.26
N LYS A 527 -35.25 -17.68 -27.74
CA LYS A 527 -34.78 -18.68 -28.73
C LYS A 527 -34.39 -18.05 -30.07
N ILE A 528 -34.99 -16.90 -30.37
CA ILE A 528 -34.80 -16.17 -31.62
C ILE A 528 -33.65 -15.16 -31.51
N LEU A 529 -33.53 -14.50 -30.37
CA LEU A 529 -32.49 -13.50 -30.07
C LEU A 529 -31.14 -14.18 -29.80
N LYS A 530 -30.36 -14.41 -30.86
CA LYS A 530 -28.99 -14.92 -30.75
C LYS A 530 -28.00 -13.88 -30.26
N ASP A 531 -28.17 -12.62 -30.67
CA ASP A 531 -27.30 -11.51 -30.28
C ASP A 531 -28.11 -10.40 -29.60
N LEU A 532 -27.61 -9.88 -28.48
CA LEU A 532 -28.26 -8.82 -27.71
C LEU A 532 -27.26 -7.75 -27.32
N LYS A 533 -27.56 -6.49 -27.66
CA LYS A 533 -26.83 -5.33 -27.17
C LYS A 533 -27.71 -4.56 -26.19
N THR A 534 -27.20 -4.27 -25.00
CA THR A 534 -27.95 -3.56 -23.96
C THR A 534 -27.02 -2.74 -23.06
N THR A 535 -27.55 -1.71 -22.42
CA THR A 535 -26.83 -0.93 -21.42
C THR A 535 -27.51 -1.12 -20.06
N ILE A 536 -26.72 -1.50 -19.06
CA ILE A 536 -27.14 -1.63 -17.66
C ILE A 536 -26.47 -0.53 -16.85
N LYS A 537 -27.25 0.18 -16.04
CA LYS A 537 -26.72 1.08 -15.02
C LYS A 537 -26.78 0.42 -13.65
N ILE A 538 -25.67 0.41 -12.94
CA ILE A 538 -25.54 -0.06 -11.57
C ILE A 538 -25.42 1.20 -10.71
N VAL A 539 -26.50 1.54 -10.00
CA VAL A 539 -26.59 2.78 -9.21
C VAL A 539 -27.08 2.49 -7.79
N GLY A 540 -26.54 3.18 -6.80
CA GLY A 540 -27.04 3.13 -5.42
C GLY A 540 -25.92 3.01 -4.38
N PRO A 541 -26.28 2.79 -3.11
CA PRO A 541 -25.29 2.65 -2.05
C PRO A 541 -24.35 1.47 -2.29
N THR A 542 -23.08 1.59 -1.91
CA THR A 542 -22.06 0.53 -2.08
C THR A 542 -22.43 -0.79 -1.39
N THR A 543 -23.25 -0.71 -0.33
CA THR A 543 -23.78 -1.88 0.37
C THR A 543 -24.94 -2.56 -0.35
N GLU A 544 -25.68 -1.81 -1.19
CA GLU A 544 -26.91 -2.26 -1.86
C GLU A 544 -27.06 -1.61 -3.25
N PRO A 545 -26.22 -1.98 -4.22
CA PRO A 545 -26.34 -1.46 -5.58
C PRO A 545 -27.64 -1.93 -6.24
N ARG A 546 -28.26 -1.05 -7.04
CA ARG A 546 -29.47 -1.34 -7.82
C ARG A 546 -29.11 -1.45 -9.29
N LEU A 547 -29.68 -2.46 -9.95
CA LEU A 547 -29.59 -2.62 -11.41
C LEU A 547 -30.75 -1.88 -12.06
N VAL A 548 -30.43 -0.95 -12.94
CA VAL A 548 -31.38 -0.20 -13.77
C VAL A 548 -31.11 -0.57 -15.21
N PHE A 549 -32.10 -1.19 -15.85
CA PHE A 549 -32.04 -1.58 -17.26
C PHE A 549 -32.66 -0.47 -18.12
N ASP A 550 -32.07 -0.18 -19.28
CA ASP A 550 -32.74 0.65 -20.27
C ASP A 550 -33.89 -0.14 -20.92
N THR A 551 -35.11 0.06 -20.41
CA THR A 551 -36.31 -0.67 -20.88
C THR A 551 -36.75 -0.25 -22.28
N HIS A 552 -36.43 0.95 -22.74
CA HIS A 552 -36.83 1.44 -24.06
C HIS A 552 -35.96 0.84 -25.16
N GLY A 553 -34.63 0.92 -25.01
CA GLY A 553 -33.70 0.33 -25.97
C GLY A 553 -33.82 -1.19 -26.10
N LEU A 554 -34.11 -1.87 -24.98
CA LEU A 554 -34.30 -3.32 -24.97
C LEU A 554 -35.62 -3.74 -25.64
N GLN A 555 -36.72 -3.01 -25.40
CA GLN A 555 -38.01 -3.28 -26.05
C GLN A 555 -37.93 -3.09 -27.57
N ASP A 556 -37.25 -2.05 -28.04
CA ASP A 556 -37.11 -1.79 -29.47
C ASP A 556 -36.20 -2.84 -30.15
N SER A 557 -35.12 -3.25 -29.47
CA SER A 557 -34.25 -4.34 -29.94
C SER A 557 -34.98 -5.69 -30.01
N ILE A 558 -35.79 -6.01 -28.99
CA ILE A 558 -36.62 -7.22 -28.97
C ILE A 558 -37.69 -7.15 -30.08
N LYS A 559 -38.37 -6.01 -30.26
CA LYS A 559 -39.35 -5.82 -31.34
C LYS A 559 -38.71 -6.00 -32.72
N GLN A 560 -37.56 -5.40 -32.97
CA GLN A 560 -36.86 -5.53 -34.25
C GLN A 560 -36.39 -6.98 -34.51
N ALA A 561 -35.87 -7.66 -33.50
CA ALA A 561 -35.48 -9.07 -33.61
C ALA A 561 -36.67 -10.00 -33.87
N LEU A 562 -37.80 -9.77 -33.18
CA LEU A 562 -39.05 -10.51 -33.41
C LEU A 562 -39.63 -10.23 -34.80
N VAL A 563 -39.58 -8.99 -35.29
CA VAL A 563 -40.03 -8.64 -36.64
C VAL A 563 -39.13 -9.29 -37.70
N LYS A 564 -37.82 -9.29 -37.49
CA LYS A 564 -36.86 -9.93 -38.41
C LYS A 564 -37.07 -11.44 -38.46
N ALA A 565 -37.13 -12.09 -37.32
CA ALA A 565 -37.37 -13.53 -37.25
C ALA A 565 -38.79 -13.94 -37.67
N GLY A 566 -39.78 -13.08 -37.44
CA GLY A 566 -41.11 -13.25 -37.98
C GLY A 566 -41.08 -13.25 -39.51
N LYS A 567 -40.34 -12.33 -40.13
CA LYS A 567 -40.13 -12.33 -41.59
C LYS A 567 -39.38 -13.57 -42.08
N ASP A 568 -38.33 -13.99 -41.38
CA ASP A 568 -37.53 -15.16 -41.77
C ASP A 568 -38.33 -16.47 -41.63
N ARG A 569 -39.12 -16.62 -40.56
CA ARG A 569 -39.99 -17.79 -40.35
C ARG A 569 -41.19 -17.79 -41.28
N LEU A 570 -41.74 -16.62 -41.61
CA LEU A 570 -42.77 -16.50 -42.63
C LEU A 570 -42.21 -16.85 -44.01
N ALA A 571 -40.96 -16.47 -44.31
CA ALA A 571 -40.27 -16.88 -45.53
C ALA A 571 -40.02 -18.39 -45.56
N GLU A 572 -39.56 -19.02 -44.47
CA GLU A 572 -39.39 -20.47 -44.38
C GLU A 572 -40.71 -21.25 -44.47
N GLU A 573 -41.79 -20.75 -43.87
CA GLU A 573 -43.10 -21.40 -43.93
C GLU A 573 -43.79 -21.18 -45.28
N ILE A 574 -43.58 -20.03 -45.91
CA ILE A 574 -43.94 -19.80 -47.31
C ILE A 574 -43.14 -20.73 -48.20
N ASP A 575 -41.82 -20.86 -48.03
CA ASP A 575 -40.99 -21.78 -48.81
C ASP A 575 -41.43 -23.23 -48.59
N LYS A 576 -41.74 -23.66 -47.36
CA LYS A 576 -42.29 -24.99 -47.08
C LYS A 576 -43.69 -25.22 -47.65
N GLN A 577 -44.56 -24.20 -47.65
CA GLN A 577 -45.89 -24.31 -48.24
C GLN A 577 -45.83 -24.25 -49.77
N VAL A 578 -44.92 -23.48 -50.33
CA VAL A 578 -44.59 -23.43 -51.76
C VAL A 578 -44.03 -24.80 -52.17
N GLU A 579 -43.12 -25.40 -51.40
CA GLU A 579 -42.54 -26.73 -51.65
C GLU A 579 -43.57 -27.87 -51.44
N LYS A 580 -44.54 -27.71 -50.52
CA LYS A 580 -45.67 -28.64 -50.34
C LYS A 580 -46.79 -28.49 -51.38
N GLN A 581 -47.04 -27.28 -51.89
CA GLN A 581 -48.11 -27.01 -52.87
C GLN A 581 -47.62 -27.10 -54.32
N LEU A 582 -46.32 -26.92 -54.58
CA LEU A 582 -45.68 -27.16 -55.88
C LEU A 582 -44.96 -28.52 -55.88
N GLY A 583 -45.75 -29.60 -55.70
CA GLY A 583 -45.34 -30.90 -56.21
C GLY A 583 -45.23 -30.85 -57.74
N ASP A 584 -44.20 -31.51 -58.28
CA ASP A 584 -43.83 -31.60 -59.70
C ASP A 584 -45.01 -31.44 -60.68
N LYS A 585 -45.15 -30.23 -61.24
CA LYS A 585 -45.68 -29.85 -62.57
C LYS A 585 -46.37 -28.49 -62.50
N VAL A 586 -45.74 -27.42 -63.00
CA VAL A 586 -46.39 -26.34 -63.79
C VAL A 586 -45.32 -25.59 -64.62
N PRO A 587 -45.62 -25.13 -65.86
CA PRO A 587 -44.67 -24.73 -66.90
C PRO A 587 -43.97 -23.38 -66.68
N GLY A 588 -42.87 -23.16 -67.43
CA GLY A 588 -41.89 -22.08 -67.28
C GLY A 588 -42.37 -20.63 -67.46
N GLU A 589 -43.66 -20.37 -67.70
CA GLU A 589 -44.19 -19.01 -67.94
C GLU A 589 -44.76 -18.32 -66.70
N LEU A 590 -44.89 -19.02 -65.55
CA LEU A 590 -45.35 -18.44 -64.28
C LEU A 590 -44.21 -18.06 -63.31
N LYS A 591 -42.94 -18.30 -63.68
CA LYS A 591 -41.78 -17.96 -62.83
C LYS A 591 -41.41 -16.47 -62.85
N ASP A 592 -41.92 -15.69 -63.80
CA ASP A 592 -41.58 -14.26 -63.91
C ASP A 592 -42.57 -13.31 -63.24
N VAL A 593 -43.73 -13.80 -62.79
CA VAL A 593 -44.76 -12.97 -62.12
C VAL A 593 -44.60 -12.94 -60.59
N ILE A 594 -43.79 -13.83 -60.01
CA ILE A 594 -43.57 -13.93 -58.55
C ILE A 594 -42.18 -13.37 -58.18
N LYS A 595 -41.90 -12.11 -58.55
CA LYS A 595 -40.66 -11.41 -58.13
C LYS A 595 -40.88 -10.11 -57.38
N GLU A 596 -42.12 -9.69 -57.13
CA GLU A 596 -42.37 -8.49 -56.32
C GLU A 596 -43.21 -8.79 -55.06
N PRO A 597 -42.58 -8.96 -53.89
CA PRO A 597 -43.26 -9.15 -52.61
C PRO A 597 -43.92 -7.87 -52.06
N LYS A 598 -43.97 -6.78 -52.84
CA LYS A 598 -44.51 -5.48 -52.39
C LYS A 598 -46.03 -5.36 -52.52
N ASP A 599 -46.66 -6.05 -53.46
CA ASP A 599 -48.11 -5.90 -53.69
C ASP A 599 -48.96 -6.84 -52.81
N LEU A 600 -48.43 -7.99 -52.38
CA LEU A 600 -49.14 -8.87 -51.43
C LEU A 600 -49.27 -8.25 -50.03
N ILE A 601 -48.28 -7.45 -49.61
CA ILE A 601 -48.25 -6.83 -48.28
C ILE A 601 -49.27 -5.68 -48.18
N LYS A 602 -49.56 -4.98 -49.30
CA LYS A 602 -50.64 -3.97 -49.35
C LYS A 602 -52.03 -4.58 -49.27
N GLY A 603 -52.24 -5.76 -49.86
CA GLY A 603 -53.53 -6.46 -49.83
C GLY A 603 -53.93 -6.93 -48.41
N ILE A 604 -52.96 -7.37 -47.62
CA ILE A 604 -53.19 -7.86 -46.25
C ILE A 604 -53.38 -6.69 -45.26
N GLY A 605 -52.75 -5.54 -45.49
CA GLY A 605 -52.94 -4.33 -44.69
C GLY A 605 -54.35 -3.73 -44.75
N GLY A 606 -55.10 -3.99 -45.83
CA GLY A 606 -56.50 -3.57 -45.97
C GLY A 606 -57.51 -4.40 -45.17
N LEU A 607 -57.15 -5.63 -44.79
CA LEU A 607 -58.03 -6.56 -44.05
C LEU A 607 -57.92 -6.43 -42.53
N LEU A 608 -56.93 -5.67 -42.02
CA LEU A 608 -56.65 -5.50 -40.59
C LEU A 608 -56.81 -4.05 -40.09
N GLY A 609 -57.76 -3.30 -40.66
CA GLY A 609 -58.35 -2.14 -39.98
C GLY A 609 -57.50 -0.88 -39.86
N GLY A 610 -56.63 -0.58 -40.82
CA GLY A 610 -55.91 0.71 -40.88
C GLY A 610 -56.80 1.85 -41.41
N LYS A 611 -57.07 2.87 -40.58
CA LYS A 611 -57.70 4.13 -40.98
C LYS A 611 -56.86 4.83 -42.07
N LYS A 612 -57.53 5.29 -43.13
CA LYS A 612 -56.99 6.21 -44.13
C LYS A 612 -56.62 7.55 -43.48
N GLU A 613 -55.38 8.00 -43.68
CA GLU A 613 -55.02 9.41 -43.55
C GLU A 613 -55.68 10.18 -44.71
N GLU A 614 -56.54 11.14 -44.38
CA GLU A 614 -57.02 12.16 -45.31
C GLU A 614 -56.00 13.30 -45.36
N ASN A 615 -55.56 13.61 -46.58
CA ASN A 615 -54.74 14.76 -46.94
C ASN A 615 -55.29 16.08 -46.40
N LYS A 616 -54.39 16.91 -45.87
CA LYS A 616 -54.26 18.31 -46.28
C LYS A 616 -52.82 18.79 -46.19
#